data_AF-A0A804I5W8-F1
#
_entry.id   AF-A0A804I5W8-F1
#
_cell.length_a   1.000
_cell.length_b   1.000
_cell.length_c   1.000
_cell.angle_alpha   90.00
_cell.angle_beta   90.00
_cell.angle_gamma   90.00
#
_symmetry.space_group_name_H-M   'P 1'
#
loop_
_entity.id
_entity.type
_entity.pdbx_description
1 polymer ?
#
loop_
_entity_poly.entity_id
_entity_poly.type
_entity_poly.pdbx_seq_one_letter_code
_entity_poly.pdbx_strand_id
1 'polypeptide(L)'
;MGDASGPSCGGDDEWEICNDNGFVYKRRRRRLIRPGESAEGPSIAEDPEVELRRHCRARRRRCLLDLRDRYRQELEQWDLLSSTLLDLAAPPPSAAASSSRPEPPSVELPDPPGGCIHQPLVDDLLHQVEAQEAILRKLSEICDYVESLCREKEEGLVESLIELPIWGSPRSLMTSFSDRLLDNIL
;
A
#
# COMPACT_ATOMS: atom_id res chain seq x y z
N MET A 1 -66.57 7.72 -20.49
CA MET A 1 -65.53 6.71 -20.24
C MET A 1 -64.31 7.13 -21.03
N GLY A 2 -63.26 7.54 -20.34
CA GLY A 2 -61.98 7.93 -20.94
C GLY A 2 -60.90 7.63 -19.92
N ASP A 3 -60.32 6.43 -20.00
CA ASP A 3 -59.18 6.04 -19.18
C ASP A 3 -57.92 6.71 -19.72
N ALA A 4 -57.42 7.69 -18.97
CA ALA A 4 -56.10 8.23 -19.16
C ALA A 4 -55.08 7.27 -18.51
N SER A 5 -54.68 6.25 -19.27
CA SER A 5 -53.49 5.45 -18.94
C SER A 5 -52.26 6.27 -19.31
N GLY A 6 -51.62 6.88 -18.31
CA GLY A 6 -50.39 7.63 -18.49
C GLY A 6 -49.25 6.72 -18.98
N PRO A 7 -48.32 7.25 -19.80
CA PRO A 7 -47.15 6.48 -20.21
C PRO A 7 -46.25 6.24 -18.99
N SER A 8 -46.19 4.99 -18.54
CA SER A 8 -45.20 4.52 -17.57
C SER A 8 -43.80 4.85 -18.07
N CYS A 9 -43.07 5.70 -17.34
CA CYS A 9 -41.68 6.07 -17.60
C CYS A 9 -40.77 4.83 -17.52
N GLY A 10 -40.55 4.16 -18.65
CA GLY A 10 -39.70 2.96 -18.76
C GLY A 10 -38.26 3.25 -19.18
N GLY A 11 -37.61 4.26 -18.59
CA GLY A 11 -36.24 4.68 -18.96
C GLY A 11 -35.12 4.21 -18.03
N ASP A 12 -35.42 3.87 -16.77
CA ASP A 12 -34.40 3.60 -15.76
C ASP A 12 -33.93 2.13 -15.72
N ASP A 13 -34.64 1.23 -16.41
CA ASP A 13 -34.39 -0.22 -16.38
C ASP A 13 -33.27 -0.69 -17.35
N GLU A 14 -32.71 0.24 -18.13
CA GLU A 14 -31.72 -0.08 -19.16
C GLU A 14 -30.28 -0.09 -18.64
N TRP A 15 -29.98 0.62 -17.54
CA TRP A 15 -28.60 0.80 -17.07
C TRP A 15 -28.38 0.05 -15.75
N GLU A 16 -27.36 -0.82 -15.73
CA GLU A 16 -26.88 -1.47 -14.51
C GLU A 16 -25.64 -0.73 -13.97
N ILE A 17 -25.63 -0.50 -12.66
CA ILE A 17 -24.45 0.02 -11.97
C ILE A 17 -23.54 -1.17 -11.67
N CYS A 18 -22.29 -1.07 -12.09
CA CYS A 18 -21.30 -2.10 -11.79
C CYS A 18 -20.09 -1.52 -11.06
N ASN A 19 -19.56 -2.31 -10.14
CA ASN A 19 -18.38 -1.99 -9.37
C ASN A 19 -17.27 -2.98 -9.75
N ASP A 20 -16.24 -2.48 -10.43
CA ASP A 20 -15.04 -3.24 -10.76
C ASP A 20 -13.90 -2.74 -9.89
N ASN A 21 -13.69 -3.38 -8.72
CA ASN A 21 -12.61 -3.10 -7.76
C ASN A 21 -12.56 -1.63 -7.28
N GLY A 22 -13.70 -1.02 -6.98
CA GLY A 22 -13.80 0.35 -6.45
C GLY A 22 -14.09 1.42 -7.50
N PHE A 23 -14.05 1.07 -8.80
CA PHE A 23 -14.53 1.96 -9.86
C PHE A 23 -15.98 1.64 -10.20
N VAL A 24 -16.87 2.63 -10.01
CA VAL A 24 -18.31 2.49 -10.23
C VAL A 24 -18.68 3.17 -11.54
N TYR A 25 -19.30 2.42 -12.45
CA TYR A 25 -19.79 2.95 -13.74
C TYR A 25 -21.16 2.39 -14.11
N LYS A 26 -21.86 3.12 -14.98
CA LYS A 26 -23.14 2.72 -15.58
C LYS A 26 -22.87 1.99 -16.90
N ARG A 27 -23.44 0.80 -17.09
CA ARG A 27 -23.39 0.07 -18.37
C ARG A 27 -24.78 -0.40 -18.79
N ARG A 28 -25.02 -0.61 -20.08
CA ARG A 28 -26.32 -1.12 -20.57
C ARG A 28 -26.51 -2.56 -20.09
N ARG A 29 -27.64 -2.84 -19.45
CA ARG A 29 -28.06 -4.16 -18.99
C ARG A 29 -28.16 -5.08 -20.20
N ARG A 30 -27.37 -6.15 -20.23
CA ARG A 30 -27.49 -7.14 -21.31
C ARG A 30 -28.87 -7.76 -21.17
N ARG A 31 -29.73 -7.57 -22.19
CA ARG A 31 -31.02 -8.26 -22.25
C ARG A 31 -30.73 -9.75 -22.21
N LEU A 32 -30.95 -10.37 -21.05
CA LEU A 32 -31.01 -11.81 -20.93
C LEU A 32 -32.14 -12.21 -21.87
N ILE A 33 -31.79 -12.74 -23.04
CA ILE A 33 -32.76 -13.21 -24.03
C ILE A 33 -33.65 -14.20 -23.27
N ARG A 34 -34.93 -13.86 -23.11
CA ARG A 34 -35.94 -14.78 -22.64
C ARG A 34 -35.87 -15.99 -23.56
N PRO A 35 -35.66 -17.22 -23.06
CA PRO A 35 -35.52 -18.39 -23.92
C PRO A 35 -36.82 -18.55 -24.71
N GLY A 36 -36.81 -18.20 -25.99
CA GLY A 36 -38.01 -18.21 -26.83
C GLY A 36 -37.94 -17.37 -28.11
N GLU A 37 -37.10 -16.33 -28.17
CA GLU A 37 -36.96 -15.53 -29.40
C GLU A 37 -35.56 -15.73 -29.99
N SER A 38 -35.53 -16.56 -31.02
CA SER A 38 -34.37 -16.90 -31.82
C SER A 38 -33.75 -15.62 -32.42
N ALA A 39 -32.55 -15.27 -31.99
CA ALA A 39 -31.70 -14.32 -32.68
C ALA A 39 -30.65 -15.13 -33.46
N GLU A 40 -30.89 -15.30 -34.75
CA GLU A 40 -29.91 -15.80 -35.70
C GLU A 40 -28.71 -14.85 -35.78
N GLY A 41 -27.50 -15.43 -35.67
CA GLY A 41 -26.24 -14.79 -36.02
C GLY A 41 -25.07 -15.21 -35.12
N PRO A 42 -24.16 -16.09 -35.55
CA PRO A 42 -22.93 -16.35 -34.82
C PRO A 42 -21.92 -15.24 -35.14
N SER A 43 -21.82 -14.21 -34.30
CA SER A 43 -20.69 -13.28 -34.39
C SER A 43 -19.44 -13.95 -33.81
N ILE A 44 -18.65 -14.61 -34.67
CA ILE A 44 -17.29 -15.14 -34.38
C ILE A 44 -16.28 -13.97 -34.34
N ALA A 45 -16.66 -12.84 -33.73
CA ALA A 45 -15.71 -11.81 -33.35
C ALA A 45 -15.55 -11.98 -31.84
N GLU A 46 -14.40 -12.50 -31.40
CA GLU A 46 -14.07 -12.49 -29.98
C GLU A 46 -14.22 -11.04 -29.48
N ASP A 47 -15.17 -10.83 -28.57
CA ASP A 47 -15.51 -9.52 -28.04
C ASP A 47 -14.22 -8.87 -27.51
N PRO A 48 -13.79 -7.70 -28.01
CA PRO A 48 -12.55 -7.04 -27.58
C PRO A 48 -12.50 -6.87 -26.05
N GLU A 49 -13.65 -6.79 -25.40
CA GLU A 49 -13.80 -6.74 -23.95
C GLU A 49 -13.36 -8.03 -23.24
N VAL A 50 -13.59 -9.20 -23.83
CA VAL A 50 -13.15 -10.50 -23.26
C VAL A 50 -11.62 -10.61 -23.32
N GLU A 51 -11.01 -10.12 -24.40
CA GLU A 51 -9.56 -10.14 -24.59
C GLU A 51 -8.86 -9.15 -23.65
N LEU A 52 -9.40 -7.94 -23.50
CA LEU A 52 -8.92 -6.96 -22.51
C LEU A 52 -8.99 -7.52 -21.08
N ARG A 53 -10.10 -8.19 -20.71
CA ARG A 53 -10.23 -8.84 -19.40
C ARG A 53 -9.21 -9.97 -19.19
N ARG A 54 -8.94 -10.79 -20.23
CA ARG A 54 -7.89 -11.81 -20.17
C ARG A 54 -6.52 -11.18 -19.95
N HIS A 55 -6.20 -10.12 -20.67
CA HIS A 55 -4.93 -9.42 -20.52
C HIS A 55 -4.76 -8.78 -19.13
N CYS A 56 -5.81 -8.15 -18.59
CA CYS A 56 -5.82 -7.61 -17.22
C CYS A 56 -5.59 -8.71 -16.18
N ARG A 57 -6.28 -9.86 -16.30
CA ARG A 57 -6.07 -11.02 -15.42
C ARG A 57 -4.64 -11.55 -15.50
N ALA A 58 -4.07 -11.64 -16.71
CA ALA A 58 -2.69 -12.10 -16.91
C ALA A 58 -1.66 -11.13 -16.29
N ARG A 59 -1.86 -9.81 -16.44
CA ARG A 59 -1.02 -8.80 -15.78
C ARG A 59 -1.10 -8.90 -14.26
N ARG A 60 -2.31 -9.01 -13.70
CA ARG A 60 -2.52 -9.17 -12.26
C ARG A 60 -1.83 -10.44 -11.74
N ARG A 61 -1.99 -11.57 -12.43
CA ARG A 61 -1.33 -12.83 -12.05
C ARG A 61 0.19 -12.68 -12.03
N ARG A 62 0.78 -12.06 -13.05
CA ARG A 62 2.24 -11.81 -13.09
C ARG A 62 2.70 -10.96 -11.91
N CYS A 63 2.07 -9.81 -11.69
CA CYS A 63 2.40 -8.93 -10.57
C CYS A 63 2.32 -9.62 -9.20
N LEU A 64 1.30 -10.47 -8.98
CA LEU A 64 1.15 -11.22 -7.74
C LEU A 64 2.23 -12.30 -7.57
N LEU A 65 2.64 -12.96 -8.65
CA LEU A 65 3.74 -13.93 -8.61
C LEU A 65 5.07 -13.23 -8.32
N ASP A 66 5.35 -12.10 -8.98
CA ASP A 66 6.55 -11.30 -8.74
C ASP A 66 6.60 -10.77 -7.31
N LEU A 67 5.45 -10.38 -6.74
CA LEU A 67 5.37 -9.96 -5.35
C LEU A 67 5.61 -11.11 -4.37
N ARG A 68 5.01 -12.28 -4.63
CA ARG A 68 5.25 -13.49 -3.84
C ARG A 68 6.73 -13.87 -3.87
N ASP A 69 7.35 -13.84 -5.04
CA ASP A 69 8.75 -14.26 -5.21
C ASP A 69 9.70 -13.30 -4.50
N ARG A 70 9.42 -11.99 -4.52
CA ARG A 70 10.14 -10.99 -3.72
C ARG A 70 10.04 -11.25 -2.23
N TYR A 71 8.82 -11.41 -1.69
CA TYR A 71 8.65 -11.68 -0.25
C TYR A 71 9.28 -12.99 0.17
N ARG A 72 9.26 -14.01 -0.70
CA ARG A 72 9.92 -15.27 -0.43
C ARG A 72 11.44 -15.10 -0.31
N GLN A 73 12.07 -14.37 -1.25
CA GLN A 73 13.50 -14.07 -1.18
C GLN A 73 13.85 -13.28 0.08
N GLU A 74 13.00 -12.31 0.44
CA GLU A 74 13.19 -11.53 1.65
C GLU A 74 13.14 -12.42 2.90
N LEU A 75 12.15 -13.31 3.00
CA LEU A 75 12.07 -14.29 4.09
C LEU A 75 13.31 -15.20 4.15
N GLU A 76 13.78 -15.69 3.01
CA GLU A 76 15.00 -16.51 2.93
C GLU A 76 16.25 -15.74 3.41
N GLN A 77 16.32 -14.43 3.15
CA GLN A 77 17.37 -13.56 3.69
C GLN A 77 17.24 -13.35 5.20
N TRP A 78 16.03 -13.11 5.68
CA TRP A 78 15.76 -12.98 7.12
C TRP A 78 16.12 -14.27 7.87
N ASP A 79 15.80 -15.44 7.32
CA ASP A 79 16.16 -16.74 7.88
C ASP A 79 17.69 -16.90 7.95
N LEU A 80 18.41 -16.57 6.88
CA LEU A 80 19.88 -16.62 6.87
C LEU A 80 20.51 -15.68 7.90
N LEU A 81 20.03 -14.43 7.98
CA LEU A 81 20.52 -13.48 8.98
C LEU A 81 20.26 -14.00 10.39
N SER A 82 19.08 -14.57 10.63
CA SER A 82 18.73 -15.14 11.94
C SER A 82 19.64 -16.32 12.33
N SER A 83 19.97 -17.22 11.38
CA SER A 83 20.86 -18.34 11.65
C SER A 83 22.29 -17.86 11.93
N THR A 84 22.80 -16.89 11.17
CA THR A 84 24.13 -16.34 11.41
C THR A 84 24.23 -15.66 12.78
N LEU A 85 23.20 -14.95 13.22
CA LEU A 85 23.16 -14.35 14.55
C LEU A 85 23.14 -15.42 15.65
N LEU A 86 22.41 -16.52 15.45
CA LEU A 86 22.40 -17.65 16.38
C LEU A 86 23.77 -18.34 16.45
N ASP A 87 24.45 -18.52 15.32
CA ASP A 87 25.80 -19.11 15.27
C ASP A 87 26.83 -18.23 15.98
N LEU A 88 26.74 -16.91 15.83
CA LEU A 88 27.62 -15.96 16.53
C LEU A 88 27.30 -15.86 18.03
N ALA A 89 26.04 -16.06 18.41
CA ALA A 89 25.61 -16.11 19.80
C ALA A 89 25.88 -17.47 20.46
N ALA A 90 26.23 -18.50 19.68
CA ALA A 90 26.55 -19.81 20.21
C ALA A 90 27.87 -19.75 21.01
N PRO A 91 27.89 -20.19 22.27
CA PRO A 91 29.12 -20.23 23.06
C PRO A 91 30.13 -21.19 22.40
N PRO A 92 31.45 -20.89 22.45
CA PRO A 92 32.46 -21.77 21.87
C PRO A 92 32.35 -23.17 22.49
N PRO A 93 32.57 -24.25 21.71
CA PRO A 93 32.51 -25.60 22.26
C PRO A 93 33.52 -25.70 23.40
N SER A 94 33.00 -25.91 24.61
CA SER A 94 33.79 -26.21 25.80
C SER A 94 34.72 -27.36 25.45
N ALA A 95 36.03 -27.09 25.47
CA ALA A 95 37.06 -28.11 25.42
C ALA A 95 37.01 -28.91 26.74
N ALA A 96 36.10 -29.87 26.81
CA ALA A 96 36.08 -30.94 27.80
C ALA A 96 35.65 -32.21 27.04
N ALA A 97 36.33 -33.35 27.05
CA ALA A 97 37.28 -33.84 28.03
C ALA A 97 38.25 -34.83 27.37
N SER A 98 39.53 -34.48 27.35
CA SER A 98 40.64 -35.41 27.23
C SER A 98 41.67 -35.05 28.31
N SER A 99 41.36 -35.42 29.55
CA SER A 99 42.39 -35.54 30.59
C SER A 99 41.92 -36.50 31.67
N SER A 100 42.32 -37.76 31.52
CA SER A 100 42.39 -38.71 32.62
C SER A 100 43.57 -38.32 33.51
N ARG A 101 43.34 -37.74 34.69
CA ARG A 101 44.33 -37.72 35.78
C ARG A 101 43.65 -37.50 37.15
N PRO A 102 44.12 -38.17 38.24
CA PRO A 102 43.28 -38.47 39.39
C PRO A 102 43.20 -37.36 40.44
N GLU A 103 42.08 -37.34 41.15
CA GLU A 103 41.83 -36.76 42.49
C GLU A 103 43.05 -36.88 43.43
N PRO A 104 43.39 -35.84 44.22
CA PRO A 104 42.79 -35.69 45.56
C PRO A 104 42.76 -34.21 46.09
N PRO A 105 42.57 -33.97 47.40
CA PRO A 105 41.31 -33.61 48.07
C PRO A 105 41.15 -32.09 48.37
N SER A 106 39.90 -31.72 48.63
CA SER A 106 39.36 -30.50 49.26
C SER A 106 40.36 -29.47 49.81
N VAL A 107 40.33 -28.28 49.21
CA VAL A 107 40.71 -27.02 49.87
C VAL A 107 39.59 -26.03 49.63
N GLU A 108 38.85 -25.68 50.69
CA GLU A 108 37.91 -24.57 50.70
C GLU A 108 38.64 -23.29 50.30
N LEU A 109 38.16 -22.61 49.26
CA LEU A 109 38.62 -21.27 48.88
C LEU A 109 37.51 -20.25 49.21
N PRO A 110 37.86 -19.06 49.73
CA PRO A 110 36.88 -18.08 50.21
C PRO A 110 36.05 -17.48 49.07
N ASP A 111 34.79 -17.16 49.38
CA ASP A 111 33.85 -16.46 48.50
C ASP A 111 34.49 -15.26 47.76
N PRO A 112 34.33 -15.14 46.43
CA PRO A 112 34.68 -13.90 45.75
C PRO A 112 33.64 -12.83 46.08
N PRO A 113 34.05 -11.56 46.26
CA PRO A 113 33.14 -10.47 46.57
C PRO A 113 32.17 -10.27 45.40
N GLY A 114 30.87 -10.28 45.70
CA GLY A 114 29.81 -9.96 44.76
C GLY A 114 30.03 -8.58 44.14
N GLY A 115 30.53 -8.57 42.91
CA GLY A 115 30.88 -7.36 42.18
C GLY A 115 30.79 -7.57 40.68
N CYS A 116 29.65 -7.20 40.13
CA CYS A 116 29.55 -6.41 38.89
C CYS A 116 30.07 -6.95 37.55
N ILE A 117 29.95 -8.24 37.25
CA ILE A 117 30.04 -8.67 35.83
C ILE A 117 28.83 -8.17 35.02
N HIS A 118 27.69 -7.91 35.68
CA HIS A 118 26.45 -7.47 35.03
C HIS A 118 26.37 -5.95 34.75
N GLN A 119 27.13 -5.11 35.46
CA GLN A 119 27.12 -3.65 35.23
C GLN A 119 27.66 -3.25 33.85
N PRO A 120 28.83 -3.72 33.39
CA PRO A 120 29.34 -3.32 32.08
C PRO A 120 28.44 -3.78 30.93
N LEU A 121 27.81 -4.97 31.05
CA LEU A 121 26.84 -5.45 30.06
C LEU A 121 25.59 -4.55 29.98
N VAL A 122 25.09 -4.07 31.12
CA VAL A 122 23.94 -3.17 31.16
C VAL A 122 24.30 -1.80 30.60
N ASP A 123 25.49 -1.28 30.91
CA ASP A 123 25.99 -0.03 30.37
C ASP A 123 26.18 -0.11 28.84
N ASP A 124 26.71 -1.22 28.32
CA ASP A 124 26.86 -1.45 26.87
C ASP A 124 25.50 -1.51 26.16
N LEU A 125 24.51 -2.20 26.75
CA LEU A 125 23.14 -2.24 26.23
C LEU A 125 22.48 -0.87 26.27
N LEU A 126 22.72 -0.07 27.32
CA LEU A 126 22.20 1.29 27.41
C LEU A 126 22.77 2.17 26.29
N HIS A 127 24.10 2.13 26.07
CA HIS A 127 24.72 2.86 24.97
C HIS A 127 24.17 2.45 23.59
N GLN A 128 23.90 1.16 23.40
CA GLN A 128 23.29 0.67 22.16
C GLN A 128 21.88 1.24 21.96
N VAL A 129 21.06 1.29 23.02
CA VAL A 129 19.70 1.85 22.97
C VAL A 129 19.75 3.36 22.71
N GLU A 130 20.66 4.09 23.36
CA GLU A 130 20.85 5.54 23.14
C GLU A 130 21.27 5.85 21.70
N ALA A 131 22.16 5.02 21.12
CA ALA A 131 22.56 5.15 19.72
C ALA A 131 21.39 4.89 18.76
N GLN A 132 20.57 3.87 19.04
CA GLN A 132 19.36 3.59 18.26
C GLN A 132 18.32 4.71 18.40
N GLU A 133 18.14 5.26 19.60
CA GLU A 133 17.25 6.40 19.83
C GLU A 133 17.71 7.63 19.02
N ALA A 134 19.01 7.90 18.98
CA ALA A 134 19.55 9.00 18.19
C ALA A 134 19.23 8.85 16.69
N ILE A 135 19.32 7.63 16.15
CA ILE A 135 18.95 7.32 14.76
C ILE A 135 17.45 7.53 14.54
N LEU A 136 16.61 7.02 15.44
CA LEU A 136 15.16 7.17 15.34
C LEU A 136 14.73 8.65 15.41
N ARG A 137 15.37 9.42 16.29
CA ARG A 137 15.13 10.87 16.40
C ARG A 137 15.51 11.61 15.13
N LYS A 138 16.60 11.21 14.46
CA LYS A 138 16.99 11.78 13.16
C LYS A 138 16.02 11.41 12.05
N LEU A 139 15.53 10.18 12.04
CA LEU A 139 14.50 9.74 11.10
C LEU A 139 13.19 10.52 11.31
N SER A 140 12.75 10.71 12.55
CA SER A 140 11.54 11.50 12.83
C SER A 140 11.69 12.95 12.39
N GLU A 141 12.84 13.59 12.65
CA GLU A 141 13.13 14.95 12.16
C GLU A 141 13.01 15.06 10.62
N ILE A 142 13.51 14.06 9.89
CA ILE A 142 13.40 14.02 8.42
C ILE A 142 11.94 13.83 7.98
N CYS A 143 11.19 12.95 8.64
CA CYS A 143 9.76 12.75 8.36
C CYS A 143 8.97 14.04 8.58
N ASP A 144 9.17 14.72 9.71
CA ASP A 144 8.50 16.00 10.02
C ASP A 144 8.83 17.07 8.97
N TYR A 145 10.10 17.13 8.54
CA TYR A 145 10.53 18.04 7.48
C TYR A 145 9.82 17.74 6.15
N VAL A 146 9.77 16.47 5.74
CA VAL A 146 9.10 16.06 4.48
C VAL A 146 7.59 16.33 4.56
N GLU A 147 6.95 16.07 5.69
CA GLU A 147 5.53 16.39 5.89
C GLU A 147 5.26 17.89 5.79
N SER A 148 6.13 18.72 6.37
CA SER A 148 6.00 20.18 6.29
C SER A 148 6.11 20.69 4.84
N LEU A 149 7.05 20.13 4.06
CA LEU A 149 7.23 20.49 2.65
C LEU A 149 6.03 20.06 1.80
N CYS A 150 5.50 18.85 2.04
CA CYS A 150 4.30 18.37 1.35
C CYS A 150 3.09 19.26 1.67
N ARG A 151 2.91 19.62 2.94
CA ARG A 151 1.81 20.49 3.38
C ARG A 151 1.89 21.87 2.73
N GLU A 152 3.06 22.49 2.71
CA GLU A 152 3.27 23.80 2.06
C GLU A 152 2.92 23.74 0.56
N LYS A 153 3.31 22.66 -0.14
CA LYS A 153 2.98 22.47 -1.55
C LYS A 153 1.50 22.25 -1.78
N GLU A 154 0.85 21.47 -0.92
CA GLU A 154 -0.59 21.23 -0.99
C GLU A 154 -1.37 22.53 -0.75
N GLU A 155 -1.03 23.28 0.29
CA GLU A 155 -1.65 24.58 0.61
C GLU A 155 -1.50 25.56 -0.55
N GLY A 156 -0.30 25.68 -1.15
CA GLY A 156 -0.09 26.54 -2.32
C GLY A 156 -0.92 26.12 -3.55
N LEU A 157 -1.12 24.81 -3.77
CA LEU A 157 -2.00 24.34 -4.83
C LEU A 157 -3.47 24.64 -4.53
N VAL A 158 -3.91 24.43 -3.30
CA VAL A 158 -5.28 24.72 -2.85
C VAL A 158 -5.59 26.21 -3.00
N GLU A 159 -4.69 27.09 -2.55
CA GLU A 159 -4.81 28.53 -2.72
C GLU A 159 -4.91 28.90 -4.21
N SER A 160 -4.01 28.36 -5.04
CA SER A 160 -4.04 28.62 -6.49
C SER A 160 -5.35 28.16 -7.14
N LEU A 161 -5.94 27.07 -6.65
CA LEU A 161 -7.19 26.53 -7.17
C LEU A 161 -8.37 27.42 -6.77
N ILE A 162 -8.42 27.89 -5.52
CA ILE A 162 -9.49 28.75 -5.00
C ILE A 162 -9.45 30.14 -5.66
N GLU A 163 -8.26 30.64 -5.98
CA GLU A 163 -8.08 31.92 -6.68
C GLU A 163 -8.55 31.89 -8.14
N LEU A 164 -8.82 30.71 -8.72
CA LEU A 164 -9.26 30.63 -10.11
C LEU A 164 -10.65 31.29 -10.28
N PRO A 165 -10.82 32.17 -11.29
CA PRO A 165 -12.08 32.88 -11.54
C PRO A 165 -13.24 31.96 -11.95
N ILE A 166 -12.94 30.70 -12.28
CA ILE A 166 -13.95 29.66 -12.57
C ILE A 166 -14.81 29.29 -11.36
N TRP A 167 -14.37 29.62 -10.14
CA TRP A 167 -15.15 29.40 -8.91
C TRP A 167 -16.03 30.59 -8.50
N GLY A 168 -16.02 31.68 -9.28
CA GLY A 168 -16.91 32.83 -9.08
C GLY A 168 -18.38 32.55 -9.40
N SER A 169 -19.26 33.53 -9.17
CA SER A 169 -20.68 33.41 -9.53
C SER A 169 -20.83 33.05 -11.02
N PRO A 170 -21.59 32.01 -11.39
CA PRO A 170 -21.75 31.58 -12.79
C PRO A 170 -22.17 32.72 -13.72
N ARG A 171 -22.93 33.70 -13.19
CA ARG A 171 -23.34 34.89 -13.93
C ARG A 171 -22.16 35.81 -14.28
N SER A 172 -21.22 36.02 -13.35
CA SER A 172 -20.00 36.82 -13.57
C SER A 172 -19.05 36.18 -14.58
N LEU A 173 -18.97 34.84 -14.60
CA LEU A 173 -18.23 34.10 -15.61
C LEU A 173 -18.83 34.32 -17.01
N MET A 174 -20.14 34.10 -17.16
CA MET A 174 -20.81 34.28 -18.45
C MET A 174 -20.71 35.71 -18.98
N THR A 175 -20.75 36.73 -18.11
CA THR A 175 -20.56 38.12 -18.55
C THR A 175 -19.12 38.36 -19.01
N SER A 176 -18.11 37.84 -18.31
CA SER A 176 -16.70 37.97 -18.72
C SER A 176 -16.37 37.30 -20.05
N PHE A 177 -17.01 36.16 -20.35
CA PHE A 177 -16.89 35.50 -21.65
C PHE A 177 -17.62 36.28 -22.75
N SER A 178 -18.75 36.90 -22.41
CA SER A 178 -19.56 37.67 -23.36
C SER A 178 -18.88 39.00 -23.73
N ASP A 179 -18.27 39.69 -22.76
CA ASP A 179 -17.51 40.93 -23.00
C ASP A 179 -16.27 40.67 -23.90
N ARG A 180 -15.52 39.59 -23.63
CA ARG A 180 -14.35 39.21 -24.45
C ARG A 180 -14.69 38.73 -25.86
N LEU A 181 -15.91 38.23 -26.06
CA LEU A 181 -16.41 37.85 -27.39
C LEU A 181 -16.80 39.08 -28.19
N LEU A 182 -17.34 40.12 -27.55
CA LEU A 182 -17.66 41.38 -28.19
C LEU A 182 -16.41 42.17 -28.60
N ASP A 183 -15.34 42.13 -27.79
CA ASP A 183 -14.06 42.78 -28.10
C ASP A 183 -13.25 42.12 -29.23
N ASN A 184 -13.53 40.86 -29.59
CA ASN A 184 -12.88 40.16 -30.72
C ASN A 184 -13.71 40.18 -32.02
N ILE A 185 -14.91 40.76 -31.99
CA ILE A 185 -15.83 40.84 -33.13
C ILE A 185 -15.88 42.27 -33.71
N LEU A 186 -15.24 43.25 -33.07
CA LEU A 186 -15.05 44.61 -33.63
C LEU A 186 -13.64 44.83 -34.18
#